data_AF-A0A1T1BMJ5-F1
#
_entry.id   AF-A0A1T1BMJ5-F1
#
_cell.length_a   1.000
_cell.length_b   1.000
_cell.length_c   1.000
_cell.angle_alpha   90.00
_cell.angle_beta   90.00
_cell.angle_gamma   90.00
#
_symmetry.space_group_name_H-M   'P 1'
#
loop_
_entity.id
_entity.type
_entity.pdbx_description
1 polymer ?
#
loop_
_entity_poly.entity_id
_entity_poly.type
_entity_poly.pdbx_seq_one_letter_code
_entity_poly.pdbx_strand_id
1 'polypeptide(L)'
;MKQLAILLLSTIFMQCQTPKKEFMPETDFYISEHSITYKNKELPFGKPVAEWVKNFGKYSRIHHTSVYIWDDLGIYVSESDKDNSIDELHIFFMNLDSPLGQMGKLQEAKGRVSVAFIKDKDKNVDLYDEDYKKEKYERIEKRNTIGSEAPKNFIYPFKIYSKSLNIEGAAVKAGMKVCDINKKREAADLPVIKYYDADLNSKHEDGSVTTLSNGYFTTFNGFLTPDEQAKADFYNIMYRQTEGEIEYIRIVHDKGQEYFKF
;
A
#
# COMPACT_ATOMS: atom_id res chain seq x y z
N MET A 1 -44.29 -34.39 -40.32
CA MET A 1 -43.83 -33.03 -39.94
C MET A 1 -44.01 -32.83 -38.44
N LYS A 2 -43.03 -33.21 -37.60
CA LYS A 2 -43.00 -32.85 -36.15
C LYS A 2 -41.69 -33.19 -35.43
N GLN A 3 -40.61 -33.55 -36.13
CA GLN A 3 -39.33 -33.93 -35.50
C GLN A 3 -38.09 -33.20 -36.02
N LEU A 4 -38.22 -32.24 -36.95
CA LEU A 4 -37.05 -31.49 -37.46
C LEU A 4 -36.84 -30.10 -36.83
N ALA A 5 -37.69 -29.67 -35.89
CA ALA A 5 -37.65 -28.30 -35.37
C ALA A 5 -36.88 -28.14 -34.05
N ILE A 6 -36.37 -29.22 -33.44
CA ILE A 6 -35.77 -29.17 -32.09
C ILE A 6 -34.23 -29.18 -32.14
N LEU A 7 -33.60 -29.54 -33.26
CA LEU A 7 -32.13 -29.61 -33.34
C LEU A 7 -31.42 -28.30 -33.75
N LEU A 8 -32.18 -27.25 -34.08
CA LEU A 8 -31.63 -25.95 -34.53
C LEU A 8 -31.71 -24.85 -33.47
N LEU A 9 -32.28 -25.12 -32.29
CA LEU A 9 -32.33 -24.17 -31.17
C LEU A 9 -31.26 -24.42 -30.09
N SER A 10 -30.50 -25.52 -30.16
CA SER A 10 -29.48 -25.86 -29.16
C SER A 10 -28.09 -25.27 -29.44
N THR A 11 -27.88 -24.58 -30.56
CA THR A 11 -26.57 -24.01 -30.93
C THR A 11 -26.39 -22.53 -30.60
N ILE A 12 -27.41 -21.84 -30.07
CA ILE A 12 -27.33 -20.39 -29.79
C ILE A 12 -26.93 -20.08 -28.32
N PHE A 13 -26.85 -21.08 -27.43
CA PHE A 13 -26.44 -20.87 -26.03
C PHE A 13 -24.94 -21.05 -25.76
N MET A 14 -24.11 -21.20 -26.80
CA MET A 14 -22.65 -20.99 -26.72
C MET A 14 -22.27 -19.59 -27.23
N GLN A 15 -22.98 -18.55 -26.81
CA GLN A 15 -22.30 -17.27 -26.68
C GLN A 15 -21.39 -17.41 -25.46
N CYS A 16 -20.12 -17.73 -25.71
CA CYS A 16 -19.05 -17.37 -24.80
C CYS A 16 -19.37 -15.98 -24.26
N GLN A 17 -19.71 -15.90 -22.98
CA GLN A 17 -19.55 -14.67 -22.25
C GLN A 17 -18.05 -14.41 -22.31
N THR A 18 -17.59 -13.70 -23.34
CA THR A 18 -16.29 -13.05 -23.27
C THR A 18 -16.38 -12.23 -21.99
N PRO A 19 -15.58 -12.54 -20.96
CA PRO A 19 -15.57 -11.70 -19.77
C PRO A 19 -15.37 -10.29 -20.29
N LYS A 20 -16.29 -9.38 -19.93
CA LYS A 20 -16.15 -7.95 -20.26
C LYS A 20 -14.75 -7.60 -19.79
N LYS A 21 -13.81 -7.50 -20.73
CA LYS A 21 -12.43 -7.15 -20.43
C LYS A 21 -12.53 -5.68 -20.06
N GLU A 22 -12.71 -5.44 -18.76
CA GLU A 22 -12.83 -4.11 -18.21
C GLU A 22 -11.59 -3.37 -18.70
N PHE A 23 -11.80 -2.32 -19.49
CA PHE A 23 -10.69 -1.57 -20.06
C PHE A 23 -9.92 -0.98 -18.89
N MET A 24 -8.76 -1.55 -18.60
CA MET A 24 -7.97 -1.04 -17.49
C MET A 24 -7.51 0.38 -17.83
N PRO A 25 -7.72 1.35 -16.91
CA PRO A 25 -7.27 2.70 -17.14
C PRO A 25 -5.75 2.70 -17.35
N GLU A 26 -5.28 3.60 -18.20
CA GLU A 26 -3.85 3.85 -18.36
C GLU A 26 -3.25 4.20 -16.99
N THR A 27 -2.37 3.34 -16.51
CA THR A 27 -1.66 3.48 -15.23
C THR A 27 -0.17 3.62 -15.50
N ASP A 28 0.52 4.37 -14.65
CA ASP A 28 1.97 4.41 -14.74
C ASP A 28 2.58 3.11 -14.19
N PHE A 29 1.97 2.48 -13.17
CA PHE A 29 2.47 1.25 -12.56
C PHE A 29 1.67 0.02 -12.99
N TYR A 30 2.39 -1.03 -13.39
CA TYR A 30 1.88 -2.40 -13.52
C TYR A 30 2.70 -3.29 -12.60
N ILE A 31 2.04 -3.93 -11.65
CA ILE A 31 2.66 -4.69 -10.57
C ILE A 31 2.12 -6.13 -10.65
N SER A 32 3.05 -7.08 -10.67
CA SER A 32 2.78 -8.51 -10.50
C SER A 32 3.87 -9.15 -9.66
N GLU A 33 3.65 -10.38 -9.21
CA GLU A 33 4.59 -11.20 -8.47
C GLU A 33 5.89 -11.47 -9.27
N HIS A 34 5.90 -11.28 -10.60
CA HIS A 34 7.06 -11.59 -11.44
C HIS A 34 7.65 -10.39 -12.17
N SER A 35 6.91 -9.28 -12.27
CA SER A 35 7.37 -8.08 -12.97
C SER A 35 6.69 -6.84 -12.44
N ILE A 36 7.48 -5.78 -12.29
CA ILE A 36 7.00 -4.47 -11.89
C ILE A 36 7.53 -3.45 -12.89
N THR A 37 6.62 -2.69 -13.48
CA THR A 37 6.97 -1.63 -14.42
C THR A 37 6.43 -0.28 -13.97
N TYR A 38 7.15 0.78 -14.32
CA TYR A 38 6.72 2.16 -14.25
C TYR A 38 6.88 2.81 -15.63
N LYS A 39 5.79 3.35 -16.18
CA LYS A 39 5.73 3.93 -17.54
C LYS A 39 6.32 2.98 -18.59
N ASN A 40 5.92 1.71 -18.52
CA ASN A 40 6.35 0.62 -19.39
C ASN A 40 7.86 0.29 -19.32
N LYS A 41 8.56 0.73 -18.27
CA LYS A 41 9.95 0.34 -17.99
C LYS A 41 10.01 -0.50 -16.74
N GLU A 42 10.73 -1.62 -16.81
CA GLU A 42 10.95 -2.48 -15.65
C GLU A 42 11.70 -1.73 -14.54
N LEU A 43 11.23 -1.89 -13.30
CA LEU A 43 11.87 -1.28 -12.14
C LEU A 43 13.09 -2.09 -11.72
N PRO A 44 14.22 -1.43 -11.39
CA PRO A 44 15.48 -2.10 -11.21
C PRO A 44 15.66 -2.61 -9.77
N PHE A 45 14.76 -3.48 -9.30
CA PHE A 45 14.94 -4.19 -8.02
C PHE A 45 16.26 -4.96 -8.00
N GLY A 46 16.90 -5.02 -6.83
CA GLY A 46 18.24 -5.57 -6.67
C GLY A 46 19.35 -4.73 -7.30
N LYS A 47 19.07 -3.51 -7.78
CA LYS A 47 20.09 -2.55 -8.23
C LYS A 47 20.21 -1.39 -7.25
N PRO A 48 21.35 -0.67 -7.23
CA PRO A 48 21.52 0.52 -6.42
C PRO A 48 20.55 1.64 -6.80
N VAL A 49 20.32 2.59 -5.88
CA VAL A 49 19.43 3.75 -6.08
C VAL A 49 19.73 4.56 -7.34
N ALA A 50 20.98 4.56 -7.83
CA ALA A 50 21.37 5.25 -9.06
C ALA A 50 20.58 4.77 -10.30
N GLU A 51 20.21 3.49 -10.36
CA GLU A 51 19.36 2.96 -11.43
C GLU A 51 17.90 3.39 -11.27
N TRP A 52 17.42 3.53 -10.03
CA TRP A 52 16.09 4.03 -9.73
C TRP A 52 15.92 5.50 -10.11
N VAL A 53 16.95 6.32 -9.91
CA VAL A 53 16.98 7.73 -10.32
C VAL A 53 16.80 7.89 -11.84
N LYS A 54 17.21 6.93 -12.66
CA LYS A 54 16.97 6.97 -14.12
C LYS A 54 15.49 6.83 -14.50
N ASN A 55 14.69 6.22 -13.62
CA ASN A 55 13.26 6.01 -13.82
C ASN A 55 12.40 7.12 -13.19
N PHE A 56 12.75 7.55 -11.98
CA PHE A 56 11.96 8.50 -11.19
C PHE A 56 12.52 9.93 -11.15
N GLY A 57 13.73 10.14 -11.64
CA GLY A 57 14.47 11.39 -11.40
C GLY A 57 15.12 11.41 -10.02
N LYS A 58 15.69 12.55 -9.62
CA LYS A 58 16.32 12.70 -8.30
C LYS A 58 15.27 12.64 -7.19
N TYR A 59 15.54 11.87 -6.14
CA TYR A 59 14.70 11.83 -4.93
C TYR A 59 14.68 13.20 -4.22
N SER A 60 13.62 13.45 -3.47
CA SER A 60 13.40 14.70 -2.72
C SER A 60 14.24 14.76 -1.46
N ARG A 61 14.35 13.63 -0.73
CA ARG A 61 15.08 13.52 0.53
C ARG A 61 15.44 12.08 0.86
N ILE A 62 16.36 11.94 1.82
CA ILE A 62 16.71 10.68 2.44
C ILE A 62 16.14 10.71 3.86
N HIS A 63 15.49 9.62 4.26
CA HIS A 63 15.10 9.38 5.63
C HIS A 63 16.07 8.37 6.26
N HIS A 64 16.57 8.70 7.44
CA HIS A 64 17.77 8.06 8.02
C HIS A 64 18.94 8.06 7.03
N THR A 65 19.34 6.89 6.53
CA THR A 65 20.49 6.73 5.64
C THR A 65 20.19 5.94 4.37
N SER A 66 19.13 5.12 4.35
CA SER A 66 18.87 4.11 3.31
C SER A 66 17.49 4.23 2.65
N VAL A 67 16.64 5.17 3.08
CA VAL A 67 15.29 5.35 2.52
C VAL A 67 15.25 6.59 1.64
N TYR A 68 15.06 6.39 0.33
CA TYR A 68 15.03 7.46 -0.67
C TYR A 68 13.58 7.78 -1.05
N ILE A 69 13.16 9.03 -0.81
CA ILE A 69 11.75 9.43 -0.91
C ILE A 69 11.57 10.41 -2.07
N TRP A 70 10.62 10.11 -2.96
CA TRP A 70 10.14 11.03 -3.99
C TRP A 70 8.81 11.63 -3.51
N ASP A 71 8.90 12.76 -2.81
CA ASP A 71 7.75 13.39 -2.15
C ASP A 71 6.63 13.73 -3.14
N ASP A 72 6.99 14.16 -4.36
CA ASP A 72 6.02 14.53 -5.39
C ASP A 72 5.34 13.34 -6.08
N LEU A 73 5.98 12.17 -6.07
CA LEU A 73 5.42 10.94 -6.64
C LEU A 73 4.59 10.17 -5.62
N GLY A 74 4.84 10.36 -4.33
CA GLY A 74 4.19 9.57 -3.29
C GLY A 74 4.76 8.18 -3.14
N ILE A 75 6.08 8.03 -3.33
CA ILE A 75 6.77 6.75 -3.20
C ILE A 75 8.06 6.89 -2.38
N TYR A 76 8.52 5.77 -1.82
CA TYR A 76 9.91 5.62 -1.42
C TYR A 76 10.46 4.26 -1.83
N VAL A 77 11.78 4.15 -1.86
CA VAL A 77 12.48 2.87 -1.90
C VAL A 77 13.43 2.73 -0.71
N SER A 78 13.63 1.50 -0.25
CA SER A 78 14.58 1.20 0.82
C SER A 78 15.76 0.43 0.26
N GLU A 79 16.95 0.83 0.69
CA GLU A 79 18.19 0.14 0.42
C GLU A 79 18.48 -0.89 1.50
N SER A 80 18.90 -2.08 1.05
CA SER A 80 19.33 -3.18 1.91
C SER A 80 20.68 -2.87 2.56
N ASP A 81 20.77 -3.07 3.88
CA ASP A 81 22.02 -2.91 4.63
C ASP A 81 23.12 -3.89 4.19
N LYS A 82 22.78 -4.95 3.45
CA LYS A 82 23.71 -6.04 3.11
C LYS A 82 24.58 -5.72 1.91
N ASP A 83 23.99 -5.18 0.85
CA ASP A 83 24.62 -5.03 -0.45
C ASP A 83 24.33 -3.69 -1.14
N ASN A 84 23.66 -2.78 -0.44
CA ASN A 84 23.22 -1.47 -0.95
C ASN A 84 22.32 -1.58 -2.20
N SER A 85 21.66 -2.73 -2.38
CA SER A 85 20.65 -2.89 -3.41
C SER A 85 19.27 -2.47 -2.90
N ILE A 86 18.42 -2.00 -3.80
CA ILE A 86 17.02 -1.72 -3.44
C ILE A 86 16.21 -3.01 -3.52
N ASP A 87 15.64 -3.42 -2.41
CA ASP A 87 14.77 -4.60 -2.27
C ASP A 87 13.31 -4.24 -1.99
N GLU A 88 13.03 -3.01 -1.53
CA GLU A 88 11.67 -2.57 -1.20
C GLU A 88 11.22 -1.30 -1.93
N LEU A 89 9.97 -1.31 -2.40
CA LEU A 89 9.25 -0.15 -2.93
C LEU A 89 7.95 0.05 -2.14
N HIS A 90 7.68 1.28 -1.74
CA HIS A 90 6.42 1.68 -1.12
C HIS A 90 5.72 2.74 -1.96
N ILE A 91 4.41 2.58 -2.17
CA ILE A 91 3.54 3.52 -2.90
C ILE A 91 2.41 3.97 -1.97
N PHE A 92 2.38 5.26 -1.63
CA PHE A 92 1.52 5.81 -0.60
C PHE A 92 0.20 6.33 -1.14
N PHE A 93 -0.88 5.95 -0.48
CA PHE A 93 -2.22 6.51 -0.70
C PHE A 93 -2.68 7.43 0.45
N MET A 94 -1.89 7.48 1.53
CA MET A 94 -2.07 8.40 2.64
C MET A 94 -0.75 9.07 3.01
N ASN A 95 -0.83 10.28 3.54
CA ASN A 95 0.29 11.03 4.10
C ASN A 95 -0.12 11.68 5.43
N LEU A 96 0.80 12.43 6.05
CA LEU A 96 0.56 13.10 7.33
C LEU A 96 -0.58 14.12 7.33
N ASP A 97 -0.97 14.62 6.15
CA ASP A 97 -2.05 15.60 5.99
C ASP A 97 -3.41 14.95 5.73
N SER A 98 -3.45 13.65 5.44
CA SER A 98 -4.69 12.87 5.34
C SER A 98 -5.47 12.89 6.67
N PRO A 99 -6.81 12.65 6.66
CA PRO A 99 -7.60 12.63 7.89
C PRO A 99 -7.01 11.69 8.96
N LEU A 100 -6.62 10.48 8.58
CA LEU A 100 -5.98 9.52 9.49
C LEU A 100 -4.56 9.96 9.93
N GLY A 101 -3.81 10.63 9.05
CA GLY A 101 -2.54 11.28 9.38
C GLY A 101 -2.67 12.36 10.43
N GLN A 102 -3.66 13.23 10.31
CA GLN A 102 -3.91 14.30 11.27
C GLN A 102 -4.38 13.78 12.63
N MET A 103 -5.01 12.60 12.65
CA MET A 103 -5.43 11.90 13.86
C MET A 103 -4.33 11.05 14.52
N GLY A 104 -3.13 10.99 13.92
CA GLY A 104 -2.02 10.17 14.42
C GLY A 104 -2.30 8.67 14.37
N LYS A 105 -3.01 8.21 13.32
CA LYS A 105 -3.43 6.82 13.16
C LYS A 105 -2.56 6.00 12.20
N LEU A 106 -1.79 6.67 11.35
CA LEU A 106 -0.92 6.00 10.39
C LEU A 106 0.15 5.20 11.11
N GLN A 107 0.56 4.07 10.52
CA GLN A 107 1.43 3.10 11.16
C GLN A 107 2.76 3.71 11.66
N GLU A 108 3.49 4.40 10.77
CA GLU A 108 4.83 4.95 11.08
C GLU A 108 4.77 6.36 11.69
N ALA A 109 3.57 6.92 11.87
CA ALA A 109 3.34 8.22 12.49
C ALA A 109 2.31 8.14 13.63
N LYS A 110 2.20 6.98 14.27
CA LYS A 110 1.21 6.73 15.31
C LYS A 110 1.42 7.68 16.49
N GLY A 111 0.35 8.37 16.90
CA GLY A 111 0.37 9.36 17.98
C GLY A 111 0.76 10.78 17.53
N ARG A 112 1.27 10.97 16.31
CA ARG A 112 1.51 12.31 15.76
C ARG A 112 0.19 12.94 15.31
N VAL A 113 -0.31 13.88 16.10
CA VAL A 113 -1.57 14.60 15.84
C VAL A 113 -1.33 16.02 15.31
N SER A 114 -2.18 16.48 14.40
CA SER A 114 -2.14 17.86 13.91
C SER A 114 -2.72 18.84 14.94
N VAL A 115 -2.25 20.08 14.93
CA VAL A 115 -2.84 21.14 15.77
C VAL A 115 -4.31 21.37 15.41
N ALA A 116 -4.65 21.28 14.12
CA ALA A 116 -6.02 21.42 13.64
C ALA A 116 -6.95 20.35 14.25
N PHE A 117 -6.52 19.08 14.27
CA PHE A 117 -7.29 17.99 14.86
C PHE A 117 -7.52 18.20 16.37
N ILE A 118 -6.48 18.60 17.09
CA ILE A 118 -6.60 18.82 18.55
C ILE A 118 -7.50 20.01 18.84
N LYS A 119 -7.36 21.11 18.10
CA LYS A 119 -8.25 22.27 18.22
C LYS A 119 -9.70 21.86 18.01
N ASP A 120 -9.98 21.06 17.00
CA ASP A 120 -11.33 20.56 16.73
C ASP A 120 -11.87 19.70 17.87
N LYS A 121 -11.05 18.77 18.40
CA LYS A 121 -11.42 17.93 19.54
C LYS A 121 -11.69 18.74 20.82
N ASP A 122 -10.91 19.78 21.07
CA ASP A 122 -10.99 20.59 22.27
C ASP A 122 -12.17 21.62 22.22
N LYS A 123 -12.77 21.89 21.05
CA LYS A 123 -13.89 22.87 20.91
C LYS A 123 -15.04 22.64 21.88
N ASN A 124 -15.32 21.39 22.22
CA ASN A 124 -16.45 21.00 23.07
C ASN A 124 -16.01 20.61 24.49
N VAL A 125 -14.75 20.91 24.87
CA VAL A 125 -14.16 20.53 26.15
C VAL A 125 -13.79 21.78 26.93
N ASP A 126 -14.65 22.17 27.87
CA ASP A 126 -14.49 23.36 28.71
C ASP A 126 -13.63 23.11 29.97
N LEU A 127 -12.81 22.05 29.95
CA LEU A 127 -12.04 21.59 31.11
C LEU A 127 -10.70 22.31 31.28
N TYR A 128 -10.30 23.14 30.33
CA TYR A 128 -9.00 23.81 30.33
C TYR A 128 -9.16 25.31 30.14
N ASP A 129 -8.42 26.08 30.94
CA ASP A 129 -8.27 27.52 30.74
C ASP A 129 -7.63 27.83 29.38
N GLU A 130 -7.97 28.99 28.82
CA GLU A 130 -7.56 29.41 27.48
C GLU A 130 -6.03 29.58 27.33
N ASP A 131 -5.33 30.02 28.40
CA ASP A 131 -3.88 30.15 28.36
C ASP A 131 -3.21 28.78 28.22
N TYR A 132 -3.72 27.78 28.94
CA TYR A 132 -3.24 26.40 28.81
C TYR A 132 -3.47 25.83 27.41
N LYS A 133 -4.66 26.07 26.82
CA LYS A 133 -4.98 25.62 25.45
C LYS A 133 -4.00 26.26 24.45
N LYS A 134 -3.75 27.56 24.58
CA LYS A 134 -2.81 28.29 23.71
C LYS A 134 -1.40 27.70 23.80
N GLU A 135 -0.85 27.55 25.01
CA GLU A 135 0.49 26.96 25.22
C GLU A 135 0.59 25.53 24.67
N LYS A 136 -0.46 24.72 24.89
CA LYS A 136 -0.58 23.37 24.33
C LYS A 136 -0.49 23.40 22.80
N TYR A 137 -1.25 24.27 22.13
CA TYR A 137 -1.24 24.37 20.66
C TYR A 137 0.11 24.84 20.12
N GLU A 138 0.71 25.86 20.73
CA GLU A 138 2.03 26.37 20.32
C GLU A 138 3.13 25.30 20.47
N ARG A 139 3.12 24.53 21.57
CA ARG A 139 4.06 23.41 21.77
C ARG A 139 3.93 22.35 20.68
N ILE A 140 2.69 22.03 20.29
CA ILE A 140 2.43 21.00 19.28
C ILE A 140 2.78 21.52 17.89
N GLU A 141 2.45 22.77 17.58
CA GLU A 141 2.85 23.42 16.32
C GLU A 141 4.37 23.43 16.16
N LYS A 142 5.10 23.81 17.22
CA LYS A 142 6.57 23.79 17.22
C LYS A 142 7.11 22.38 16.97
N ARG A 143 6.55 21.36 17.62
CA ARG A 143 6.95 19.95 17.36
C ARG A 143 6.67 19.54 15.92
N ASN A 144 5.50 19.89 15.38
CA ASN A 144 5.05 19.51 14.05
C ASN A 144 5.72 20.28 12.90
N THR A 145 6.37 21.41 13.17
CA THR A 145 7.02 22.23 12.15
C THR A 145 8.53 22.04 12.12
N ILE A 146 9.17 22.12 13.29
CA ILE A 146 10.64 22.11 13.41
C ILE A 146 11.18 21.06 14.38
N GLY A 147 10.34 20.46 15.21
CA GLY A 147 10.73 19.49 16.22
C GLY A 147 10.74 18.04 15.71
N SER A 148 10.63 17.10 16.65
CA SER A 148 10.62 15.65 16.37
C SER A 148 9.46 15.22 15.50
N GLU A 149 8.32 15.91 15.56
CA GLU A 149 7.10 15.60 14.81
C GLU A 149 7.04 16.30 13.43
N ALA A 150 8.14 16.95 13.00
CA ALA A 150 8.20 17.60 11.70
C ALA A 150 8.05 16.57 10.56
N PRO A 151 7.25 16.84 9.51
CA PRO A 151 6.99 15.91 8.41
C PRO A 151 8.23 15.25 7.79
N LYS A 152 9.33 16.00 7.68
CA LYS A 152 10.61 15.51 7.15
C LYS A 152 11.21 14.32 7.94
N ASN A 153 10.81 14.15 9.20
CA ASN A 153 11.29 13.09 10.08
C ASN A 153 10.51 11.79 9.92
N PHE A 154 9.55 11.71 8.99
CA PHE A 154 8.75 10.51 8.74
C PHE A 154 8.97 9.99 7.33
N ILE A 155 8.75 8.69 7.15
CA ILE A 155 8.80 8.01 5.85
C ILE A 155 7.69 8.45 4.88
N TYR A 156 6.61 9.04 5.36
CA TYR A 156 5.48 9.47 4.52
C TYR A 156 5.89 10.56 3.53
N PRO A 157 5.69 10.36 2.22
CA PRO A 157 5.86 11.39 1.21
C PRO A 157 4.93 12.59 1.45
N PHE A 158 5.33 13.80 1.03
CA PHE A 158 4.47 14.99 1.16
C PHE A 158 3.24 14.95 0.26
N LYS A 159 3.28 14.27 -0.90
CA LYS A 159 2.10 13.98 -1.72
C LYS A 159 1.83 12.49 -1.78
N ILE A 160 0.58 12.12 -1.96
CA ILE A 160 0.20 10.72 -2.19
C ILE A 160 0.28 10.39 -3.69
N TYR A 161 0.41 9.11 -4.01
CA TYR A 161 0.21 8.62 -5.36
C TYR A 161 -1.27 8.78 -5.75
N SER A 162 -1.54 9.59 -6.76
CA SER A 162 -2.90 10.04 -7.10
C SER A 162 -3.56 9.22 -8.22
N LYS A 163 -2.78 8.50 -9.02
CA LYS A 163 -3.30 7.65 -10.09
C LYS A 163 -3.72 6.28 -9.54
N SER A 164 -4.42 5.50 -10.36
CA SER A 164 -4.64 4.08 -10.05
C SER A 164 -3.37 3.29 -10.36
N LEU A 165 -3.11 2.25 -9.58
CA LEU A 165 -2.16 1.18 -9.87
C LEU A 165 -2.90 0.03 -10.55
N ASN A 166 -2.20 -0.73 -11.38
CA ASN A 166 -2.61 -2.07 -11.75
C ASN A 166 -1.80 -3.07 -10.92
N ILE A 167 -2.48 -3.86 -10.10
CA ILE A 167 -1.87 -4.93 -9.31
C ILE A 167 -2.55 -6.24 -9.66
N GLU A 168 -1.81 -7.13 -10.32
CA GLU A 168 -2.30 -8.44 -10.78
C GLU A 168 -3.59 -8.33 -11.60
N GLY A 169 -3.70 -7.31 -12.46
CA GLY A 169 -4.88 -7.09 -13.30
C GLY A 169 -6.03 -6.37 -12.61
N ALA A 170 -5.90 -6.00 -11.33
CA ALA A 170 -6.92 -5.25 -10.60
C ALA A 170 -6.48 -3.80 -10.35
N ALA A 171 -7.39 -2.85 -10.58
CA ALA A 171 -7.14 -1.44 -10.32
C ALA A 171 -7.23 -1.11 -8.82
N VAL A 172 -6.19 -0.49 -8.28
CA VAL A 172 -6.09 -0.06 -6.88
C VAL A 172 -5.80 1.43 -6.82
N LYS A 173 -6.50 2.19 -5.98
CA LYS A 173 -6.33 3.64 -5.85
C LYS A 173 -6.59 4.11 -4.42
N ALA A 174 -6.21 5.35 -4.13
CA ALA A 174 -6.45 5.98 -2.84
C ALA A 174 -7.93 5.91 -2.42
N GLY A 175 -8.15 5.68 -1.12
CA GLY A 175 -9.47 5.54 -0.50
C GLY A 175 -10.15 4.17 -0.72
N MET A 176 -9.53 3.23 -1.41
CA MET A 176 -10.06 1.86 -1.51
C MET A 176 -9.83 1.07 -0.22
N LYS A 177 -10.77 0.15 0.05
CA LYS A 177 -10.66 -0.89 1.08
C LYS A 177 -10.29 -2.22 0.44
N VAL A 178 -9.68 -3.13 1.20
CA VAL A 178 -9.37 -4.49 0.71
C VAL A 178 -10.61 -5.19 0.17
N CYS A 179 -11.74 -5.10 0.87
CA CYS A 179 -12.99 -5.73 0.45
C CYS A 179 -13.52 -5.20 -0.90
N ASP A 180 -13.29 -3.94 -1.23
CA ASP A 180 -13.68 -3.37 -2.52
C ASP A 180 -12.75 -3.79 -3.65
N ILE A 181 -11.47 -4.00 -3.34
CA ILE A 181 -10.50 -4.59 -4.28
C ILE A 181 -10.88 -6.05 -4.54
N ASN A 182 -11.19 -6.82 -3.49
CA ASN A 182 -11.54 -8.25 -3.61
C ASN A 182 -12.79 -8.48 -4.46
N LYS A 183 -13.85 -7.66 -4.34
CA LYS A 183 -15.02 -7.75 -5.23
C LYS A 183 -14.64 -7.68 -6.72
N LYS A 184 -13.68 -6.83 -7.07
CA LYS A 184 -13.19 -6.71 -8.45
C LYS A 184 -12.33 -7.90 -8.85
N ARG A 185 -11.49 -8.38 -7.93
CA ARG A 185 -10.63 -9.55 -8.15
C ARG A 185 -11.48 -10.81 -8.39
N GLU A 186 -12.49 -11.04 -7.56
CA GLU A 186 -13.44 -12.14 -7.71
C GLU A 186 -14.18 -12.08 -9.05
N ALA A 187 -14.66 -10.89 -9.46
CA ALA A 187 -15.31 -10.70 -10.76
C ALA A 187 -14.37 -10.97 -11.96
N ALA A 188 -13.06 -10.89 -11.75
CA ALA A 188 -12.02 -11.17 -12.73
C ALA A 188 -11.36 -12.54 -12.56
N ASP A 189 -11.90 -13.42 -11.69
CA ASP A 189 -11.34 -14.73 -11.36
C ASP A 189 -9.88 -14.68 -10.85
N LEU A 190 -9.57 -13.66 -10.05
CA LEU A 190 -8.25 -13.44 -9.45
C LEU A 190 -8.25 -13.83 -7.96
N PRO A 191 -7.12 -14.34 -7.41
CA PRO A 191 -7.00 -14.69 -5.99
C PRO A 191 -7.32 -13.49 -5.09
N VAL A 192 -8.15 -13.70 -4.06
CA VAL A 192 -8.49 -12.65 -3.09
C VAL A 192 -7.33 -12.34 -2.16
N ILE A 193 -7.27 -11.09 -1.73
CA ILE A 193 -6.30 -10.58 -0.75
C ILE A 193 -6.85 -10.84 0.65
N LYS A 194 -6.02 -11.41 1.53
CA LYS A 194 -6.38 -11.81 2.89
C LYS A 194 -5.49 -11.15 3.92
N TYR A 195 -6.01 -10.96 5.12
CA TYR A 195 -5.25 -10.47 6.26
C TYR A 195 -4.10 -11.43 6.57
N TYR A 196 -2.91 -10.87 6.77
CA TYR A 196 -1.73 -11.58 7.20
C TYR A 196 -1.40 -11.13 8.62
N ASP A 197 -1.60 -12.03 9.58
CA ASP A 197 -1.45 -11.75 11.01
C ASP A 197 0.01 -11.64 11.42
N ALA A 198 0.58 -10.45 11.17
CA ALA A 198 1.95 -10.07 11.53
C ALA A 198 2.01 -8.89 12.51
N ASP A 199 0.87 -8.37 12.96
CA ASP A 199 0.80 -7.22 13.87
C ASP A 199 0.75 -7.61 15.36
N LEU A 200 0.69 -8.91 15.65
CA LEU A 200 0.71 -9.51 17.00
C LEU A 200 -0.32 -8.87 17.95
N ASN A 201 -1.47 -8.45 17.40
CA ASN A 201 -2.51 -7.75 18.16
C ASN A 201 -3.34 -8.66 19.09
N SER A 202 -2.97 -9.94 19.20
CA SER A 202 -3.64 -10.98 19.99
C SER A 202 -5.07 -11.32 19.55
N LYS A 203 -5.47 -10.97 18.32
CA LYS A 203 -6.72 -11.40 17.70
C LYS A 203 -6.43 -12.42 16.61
N HIS A 204 -7.26 -13.45 16.52
CA HIS A 204 -7.14 -14.44 15.45
C HIS A 204 -7.91 -13.97 14.21
N GLU A 205 -7.24 -13.25 13.31
CA GLU A 205 -7.84 -12.67 12.11
C GLU A 205 -7.14 -13.09 10.81
N ASP A 206 -6.11 -13.94 10.92
CA ASP A 206 -5.37 -14.45 9.76
C ASP A 206 -6.31 -15.06 8.72
N GLY A 207 -6.07 -14.74 7.44
CA GLY A 207 -6.93 -15.17 6.34
C GLY A 207 -8.21 -14.36 6.15
N SER A 208 -8.55 -13.41 7.04
CA SER A 208 -9.78 -12.61 6.93
C SER A 208 -9.77 -11.70 5.70
N VAL A 209 -10.90 -11.67 4.98
CA VAL A 209 -11.10 -10.79 3.80
C VAL A 209 -11.95 -9.55 4.11
N THR A 210 -12.48 -9.45 5.33
CA THR A 210 -13.42 -8.40 5.74
C THR A 210 -13.01 -7.64 7.00
N THR A 211 -11.92 -8.03 7.67
CA THR A 211 -11.47 -7.32 8.85
C THR A 211 -11.08 -5.87 8.53
N LEU A 212 -11.40 -4.97 9.46
CA LEU A 212 -11.00 -3.57 9.43
C LEU A 212 -9.75 -3.32 10.29
N SER A 213 -9.14 -4.37 10.83
CA SER A 213 -7.90 -4.28 11.61
C SER A 213 -6.79 -3.62 10.79
N ASN A 214 -5.92 -2.91 11.51
CA ASN A 214 -4.74 -2.28 10.93
C ASN A 214 -3.70 -3.37 10.74
N GLY A 215 -3.14 -3.51 9.56
CA GLY A 215 -2.22 -4.61 9.30
C GLY A 215 -1.92 -4.78 7.83
N TYR A 216 -1.26 -5.88 7.50
CA TYR A 216 -0.96 -6.24 6.13
C TYR A 216 -1.98 -7.22 5.60
N PHE A 217 -2.30 -7.05 4.33
CA PHE A 217 -3.07 -8.02 3.56
C PHE A 217 -2.25 -8.44 2.35
N THR A 218 -2.35 -9.69 1.92
CA THR A 218 -1.63 -10.21 0.75
C THR A 218 -2.39 -11.38 0.11
N THR A 219 -2.04 -11.73 -1.12
CA THR A 219 -2.44 -12.98 -1.78
C THR A 219 -1.51 -14.13 -1.42
N PHE A 220 -0.31 -13.83 -0.91
CA PHE A 220 0.69 -14.82 -0.54
C PHE A 220 0.24 -15.61 0.71
N ASN A 221 0.32 -16.95 0.65
CA ASN A 221 -0.11 -17.83 1.73
C ASN A 221 1.07 -18.54 2.42
N GLY A 222 2.29 -18.00 2.32
CA GLY A 222 3.49 -18.62 2.88
C GLY A 222 4.12 -19.69 1.97
N PHE A 223 5.28 -20.19 2.41
CA PHE A 223 5.93 -21.36 1.82
C PHE A 223 5.58 -22.60 2.63
N LEU A 224 5.39 -23.74 1.96
CA LEU A 224 5.14 -25.02 2.62
C LEU A 224 6.44 -25.69 3.06
N THR A 225 7.56 -25.37 2.39
CA THR A 225 8.86 -25.97 2.69
C THR A 225 10.03 -24.96 2.66
N PRO A 226 11.12 -25.22 3.41
CA PRO A 226 12.35 -24.43 3.32
C PRO A 226 12.96 -24.41 1.90
N ASP A 227 12.77 -25.47 1.12
CA ASP A 227 13.27 -25.56 -0.26
C ASP A 227 12.51 -24.64 -1.22
N GLU A 228 11.19 -24.49 -1.04
CA GLU A 228 10.38 -23.50 -1.76
C GLU A 228 10.83 -22.09 -1.39
N GLN A 229 10.99 -21.83 -0.10
CA GLN A 229 11.47 -20.54 0.40
C GLN A 229 12.88 -20.21 -0.13
N ALA A 230 13.79 -21.18 -0.21
CA ALA A 230 15.14 -20.97 -0.72
C ALA A 230 15.19 -20.72 -2.24
N LYS A 231 14.11 -21.03 -2.96
CA LYS A 231 13.96 -20.83 -4.41
C LYS A 231 13.02 -19.68 -4.75
N ALA A 232 12.56 -18.92 -3.75
CA ALA A 232 11.72 -17.76 -3.97
C ALA A 232 12.44 -16.74 -4.87
N ASP A 233 11.80 -16.36 -5.97
CA ASP A 233 12.20 -15.24 -6.80
C ASP A 233 10.93 -14.57 -7.31
N PHE A 234 10.32 -13.78 -6.43
CA PHE A 234 9.07 -13.07 -6.73
C PHE A 234 8.97 -11.79 -5.90
N TYR A 235 8.02 -10.95 -6.29
CA TYR A 235 7.66 -9.75 -5.58
C TYR A 235 6.52 -10.04 -4.62
N ASN A 236 6.80 -9.99 -3.32
CA ASN A 236 5.76 -10.07 -2.30
C ASN A 236 5.03 -8.72 -2.22
N ILE A 237 3.76 -8.72 -2.62
CA ILE A 237 2.90 -7.53 -2.65
C ILE A 237 2.02 -7.53 -1.41
N MET A 238 2.19 -6.50 -0.57
CA MET A 238 1.46 -6.32 0.68
C MET A 238 0.69 -5.01 0.68
N TYR A 239 -0.58 -5.10 1.07
CA TYR A 239 -1.51 -3.99 1.20
C TYR A 239 -1.56 -3.58 2.66
N ARG A 240 -0.93 -2.46 3.02
CA ARG A 240 -1.03 -1.94 4.38
C ARG A 240 -2.38 -1.26 4.55
N GLN A 241 -3.19 -1.73 5.49
CA GLN A 241 -4.47 -1.12 5.85
C GLN A 241 -4.36 -0.38 7.19
N THR A 242 -5.04 0.77 7.27
CA THR A 242 -5.26 1.54 8.50
C THR A 242 -6.71 2.02 8.55
N GLU A 243 -7.44 1.64 9.61
CA GLU A 243 -8.86 1.95 9.86
C GLU A 243 -9.76 1.58 8.66
N GLY A 244 -9.44 0.46 8.00
CA GLY A 244 -10.22 -0.07 6.88
C GLY A 244 -9.87 0.49 5.49
N GLU A 245 -8.92 1.41 5.37
CA GLU A 245 -8.46 1.97 4.09
C GLU A 245 -7.00 1.62 3.81
N ILE A 246 -6.63 1.45 2.53
CA ILE A 246 -5.24 1.19 2.16
C ILE A 246 -4.38 2.44 2.38
N GLU A 247 -3.39 2.32 3.26
CA GLU A 247 -2.41 3.35 3.58
C GLU A 247 -1.32 3.42 2.51
N TYR A 248 -0.74 2.27 2.16
CA TYR A 248 0.26 2.12 1.10
C TYR A 248 0.32 0.67 0.59
N ILE A 249 0.92 0.51 -0.59
CA ILE A 249 1.35 -0.79 -1.10
C ILE A 249 2.84 -0.94 -0.81
N ARG A 250 3.23 -2.02 -0.14
CA ARG A 250 4.63 -2.44 0.07
C ARG A 250 4.94 -3.58 -0.87
N ILE A 251 6.05 -3.48 -1.58
CA ILE A 251 6.51 -4.51 -2.50
C ILE A 251 7.94 -4.86 -2.14
N VAL A 252 8.20 -6.13 -1.87
CA VAL A 252 9.52 -6.65 -1.47
C VAL A 252 9.96 -7.68 -2.50
N HIS A 253 11.18 -7.56 -3.02
CA HIS A 253 11.77 -8.60 -3.85
C HIS A 253 12.33 -9.71 -2.96
N ASP A 254 11.61 -10.82 -2.87
CA ASP A 254 12.05 -12.00 -2.15
C ASP A 254 12.89 -12.87 -3.08
N LYS A 255 14.20 -12.96 -2.79
CA LYS A 255 15.17 -13.77 -3.54
C LYS A 255 15.52 -15.10 -2.85
N GLY A 256 14.71 -15.49 -1.86
CA GLY A 256 14.95 -16.65 -1.03
C GLY A 256 16.05 -16.40 0.01
N GLN A 257 15.81 -16.89 1.23
CA GLN A 257 16.71 -16.77 2.39
C GLN A 257 17.00 -15.34 2.88
N GLU A 258 15.96 -14.54 3.18
CA GLU A 258 16.11 -13.33 4.02
C GLU A 258 15.09 -13.19 5.18
N TYR A 259 14.41 -14.27 5.59
CA TYR A 259 13.49 -14.24 6.75
C TYR A 259 14.18 -14.55 8.08
N PHE A 260 15.14 -13.72 8.48
CA PHE A 260 15.59 -13.63 9.87
C PHE A 260 15.93 -12.18 10.22
N LYS A 261 14.92 -11.32 10.28
CA LYS A 261 14.99 -10.05 11.02
C LYS A 261 13.60 -9.71 11.59
N PHE A 262 13.29 -10.32 12.73
CA PHE A 262 12.46 -9.72 13.78
C PHE A 262 13.32 -9.69 15.05
#